data_AF-A0A9E3PXB2-F1
#
_entry.id   AF-A0A9E3PXB2-F1
#
_cell.length_a   1.000
_cell.length_b   1.000
_cell.length_c   1.000
_cell.angle_alpha   90.00
_cell.angle_beta   90.00
_cell.angle_gamma   90.00
#
_symmetry.space_group_name_H-M   'P 1'
#
loop_
_entity.id
_entity.type
_entity.pdbx_description
1 polymer ?
#
loop_
_entity_poly.entity_id
_entity_poly.type
_entity_poly.pdbx_seq_one_letter_code
_entity_poly.pdbx_strand_id
1 'polypeptide(L)'
;MRYVLAVAAPILASALPAAAQDRPPCREVGDVSAIRIDPDAAAKLREIGLGRAEIFQRMRETSIPETMGCWAMPVGNFDSQLVSVGMSQWNYGTGSLQPLLHAWRDGFHSRRRFRRALRELAPEYGRLFFSRDCLDTPVRDRCRAGILAAHGQDGKLNPIARGELTGIFESDAMLQVQADAYVALLLEVRGELLRLWPDTPITMRKVRWAIDTRVQQKTLPGDEDVARLRRKLAALPSGERAARLKAMLAWYQGLSEAVDQDGVSRDYAWNVAQWTCMIDAGRIDDEQFELLHLTFLRSRTATGNMGRWQALTFSRRAKIILGVGSVSGVRDGSCLEAQQPPP
;
A
#
# COMPACT_ATOMS: atom_id res chain seq x y z
N MET A 1 -54.48 -23.72 30.87
CA MET A 1 -53.83 -24.56 29.83
C MET A 1 -53.58 -23.71 28.60
N ARG A 2 -52.32 -23.31 28.37
CA ARG A 2 -51.65 -23.04 27.07
C ARG A 2 -50.39 -22.21 27.33
N TYR A 3 -49.28 -22.90 27.51
CA TYR A 3 -47.93 -22.35 27.37
C TYR A 3 -47.68 -22.08 25.89
N VAL A 4 -47.17 -20.90 25.54
CA VAL A 4 -46.60 -20.63 24.21
C VAL A 4 -45.09 -20.50 24.41
N LEU A 5 -44.38 -21.56 24.03
CA LEU A 5 -42.92 -21.61 23.88
C LEU A 5 -42.55 -20.84 22.61
N ALA A 6 -41.89 -19.69 22.76
CA ALA A 6 -41.21 -19.03 21.66
C ALA A 6 -39.82 -19.66 21.49
N VAL A 7 -39.68 -20.51 20.47
CA VAL A 7 -38.40 -21.10 20.05
C VAL A 7 -37.62 -20.03 19.28
N ALA A 8 -36.56 -19.51 19.88
CA ALA A 8 -35.58 -18.68 19.18
C ALA A 8 -34.65 -19.60 18.36
N ALA A 9 -34.82 -19.60 17.04
CA ALA A 9 -33.89 -20.27 16.13
C ALA A 9 -32.61 -19.42 15.98
N PRO A 10 -31.40 -20.00 16.11
CA PRO A 10 -30.17 -19.28 15.83
C PRO A 10 -30.02 -19.11 14.31
N ILE A 11 -29.96 -17.85 13.86
CA ILE A 11 -29.55 -17.53 12.49
C ILE A 11 -28.05 -17.83 12.41
N LEU A 12 -27.71 -18.98 11.86
CA LEU A 12 -26.38 -19.30 11.37
C LEU A 12 -26.08 -18.33 10.21
N ALA A 13 -25.41 -17.21 10.53
CA ALA A 13 -24.82 -16.33 9.55
C ALA A 13 -23.77 -17.12 8.77
N SER A 14 -24.19 -17.66 7.64
CA SER A 14 -23.31 -18.32 6.68
C SER A 14 -22.32 -17.27 6.20
N ALA A 15 -21.05 -17.46 6.52
CA ALA A 15 -19.95 -16.67 5.95
C ALA A 15 -19.91 -16.96 4.45
N LEU A 16 -20.67 -16.19 3.68
CA LEU A 16 -20.55 -16.20 2.23
C LEU A 16 -19.11 -15.76 1.90
N PRO A 17 -18.37 -16.52 1.07
CA PRO A 17 -17.11 -16.03 0.56
C PRO A 17 -17.39 -14.70 -0.13
N ALA A 18 -16.58 -13.68 0.19
CA ALA A 18 -16.63 -12.42 -0.51
C ALA A 18 -16.54 -12.73 -2.01
N ALA A 19 -17.59 -12.39 -2.78
CA ALA A 19 -17.58 -12.57 -4.22
C ALA A 19 -16.32 -11.90 -4.76
N ALA A 20 -15.44 -12.69 -5.38
CA ALA A 20 -14.30 -12.16 -6.10
C ALA A 20 -14.87 -11.18 -7.13
N GLN A 21 -14.59 -9.88 -6.96
CA GLN A 21 -14.97 -8.90 -7.95
C GLN A 21 -14.29 -9.30 -9.26
N ASP A 22 -15.06 -9.37 -10.35
CA ASP A 22 -14.51 -9.62 -11.69
C ASP A 22 -13.46 -8.56 -12.01
N ARG A 23 -12.19 -8.94 -11.85
CA ARG A 23 -11.05 -8.07 -12.10
C ARG A 23 -10.94 -7.87 -13.61
N PRO A 24 -10.92 -6.62 -14.11
CA PRO A 24 -10.68 -6.38 -15.53
C PRO A 24 -9.36 -7.01 -15.99
N PRO A 25 -9.28 -7.56 -17.21
CA PRO A 25 -8.03 -8.10 -17.72
C PRO A 25 -6.97 -6.99 -17.76
N CYS A 26 -5.77 -7.30 -17.27
CA CYS A 26 -4.63 -6.37 -17.26
C CYS A 26 -3.31 -7.15 -17.27
N ARG A 27 -2.22 -6.46 -17.61
CA ARG A 27 -0.87 -7.01 -17.41
C ARG A 27 -0.55 -7.03 -15.92
N GLU A 28 -0.40 -8.23 -15.34
CA GLU A 28 -0.10 -8.37 -13.92
C GLU A 28 1.32 -7.93 -13.58
N VAL A 29 1.48 -7.34 -12.39
CA VAL A 29 2.78 -7.10 -11.79
C VAL A 29 3.45 -8.42 -11.45
N GLY A 30 4.67 -8.60 -11.96
CA GLY A 30 5.45 -9.83 -11.81
C GLY A 30 6.85 -9.66 -12.42
N ASP A 31 7.68 -10.70 -12.28
CA ASP A 31 9.02 -10.71 -12.85
C ASP A 31 8.95 -10.72 -14.39
N VAL A 32 9.37 -9.61 -15.00
CA VAL A 32 9.44 -9.45 -16.45
C VAL A 32 10.91 -9.40 -16.85
N SER A 33 11.34 -10.30 -17.74
CA SER A 33 12.73 -10.42 -18.19
C SER A 33 13.28 -9.16 -18.85
N ALA A 34 12.42 -8.34 -19.45
CA ALA A 34 12.80 -7.05 -20.04
C ALA A 34 13.24 -6.01 -18.98
N ILE A 35 12.77 -6.13 -17.73
CA ILE A 35 13.12 -5.21 -16.65
C ILE A 35 14.49 -5.56 -16.08
N ARG A 36 15.38 -4.57 -16.14
CA ARG A 36 16.73 -4.63 -15.56
C ARG A 36 16.73 -3.90 -14.23
N ILE A 37 17.35 -4.51 -13.22
CA ILE A 37 17.62 -3.83 -11.95
C ILE A 37 19.09 -3.46 -11.97
N ASP A 38 19.38 -2.19 -11.69
CA ASP A 38 20.76 -1.70 -11.56
C ASP A 38 21.58 -2.63 -10.63
N PRO A 39 22.77 -3.12 -11.05
CA PRO A 39 23.54 -4.08 -10.25
C PRO A 39 23.93 -3.56 -8.86
N ASP A 40 24.23 -2.27 -8.73
CA ASP A 40 24.61 -1.66 -7.45
C ASP A 40 23.39 -1.53 -6.53
N ALA A 41 22.24 -1.14 -7.08
CA ALA A 41 20.97 -1.15 -6.36
C ALA A 41 20.61 -2.57 -5.90
N ALA A 42 20.73 -3.57 -6.78
CA ALA A 42 20.48 -4.96 -6.45
C ALA A 42 21.43 -5.47 -5.35
N ALA A 43 22.71 -5.11 -5.40
CA ALA A 43 23.67 -5.46 -4.36
C ALA A 43 23.29 -4.87 -3.01
N LYS A 44 22.94 -3.58 -2.97
CA LYS A 44 22.50 -2.90 -1.74
C LYS A 44 21.22 -3.53 -1.17
N LEU A 45 20.22 -3.78 -2.01
CA LEU A 45 18.94 -4.34 -1.58
C LEU A 45 19.06 -5.77 -1.03
N ARG A 46 20.00 -6.57 -1.54
CA ARG A 46 20.29 -7.90 -0.97
C ARG A 46 20.72 -7.87 0.49
N GLU A 47 21.33 -6.78 0.97
CA GLU A 47 21.71 -6.64 2.39
C GLU A 47 20.51 -6.66 3.34
N ILE A 48 19.31 -6.30 2.86
CA ILE A 48 18.06 -6.38 3.62
C ILE A 48 17.17 -7.54 3.15
N GLY A 49 17.75 -8.54 2.49
CA GLY A 49 17.03 -9.74 2.03
C GLY A 49 16.17 -9.53 0.79
N LEU A 50 16.38 -8.45 0.02
CA LEU A 50 15.65 -8.18 -1.21
C LEU A 50 16.49 -8.55 -2.45
N GLY A 51 16.33 -9.79 -2.91
CA GLY A 51 16.77 -10.22 -4.25
C GLY A 51 15.74 -9.84 -5.32
N ARG A 52 16.02 -10.21 -6.58
CA ARG A 52 15.11 -9.91 -7.71
C ARG A 52 13.70 -10.44 -7.47
N ALA A 53 13.60 -11.71 -7.07
CA ALA A 53 12.31 -12.36 -6.83
C ALA A 53 11.53 -11.64 -5.72
N GLU A 54 12.21 -11.29 -4.62
CA GLU A 54 11.60 -10.57 -3.51
C GLU A 54 11.19 -9.15 -3.89
N ILE A 55 11.97 -8.45 -4.72
CA ILE A 55 11.62 -7.12 -5.24
C ILE A 55 10.30 -7.20 -6.03
N PHE A 56 10.18 -8.12 -6.98
CA PHE A 56 8.95 -8.28 -7.75
C PHE A 56 7.77 -8.75 -6.89
N GLN A 57 8.02 -9.60 -5.89
CA GLN A 57 6.98 -9.98 -4.94
C GLN A 57 6.48 -8.77 -4.14
N ARG A 58 7.37 -7.88 -3.70
CA ARG A 58 7.00 -6.65 -2.98
C ARG A 58 6.27 -5.67 -3.90
N MET A 59 6.70 -5.51 -5.15
CA MET A 59 5.97 -4.73 -6.16
C MET A 59 4.54 -5.25 -6.33
N ARG A 60 4.38 -6.58 -6.48
CA ARG A 60 3.06 -7.19 -6.59
C ARG A 60 2.21 -6.93 -5.34
N GLU A 61 2.76 -7.14 -4.14
CA GLU A 61 2.06 -6.87 -2.88
C GLU A 61 1.64 -5.41 -2.74
N THR A 62 2.50 -4.45 -3.10
CA THR A 62 2.14 -3.02 -3.13
C THR A 62 1.04 -2.74 -4.14
N SER A 63 1.07 -3.41 -5.31
CA SER A 63 0.09 -3.17 -6.37
C SER A 63 -1.29 -3.76 -6.11
N ILE A 64 -1.46 -4.74 -5.22
CA ILE A 64 -2.76 -5.34 -4.92
C ILE A 64 -3.77 -4.30 -4.40
N PRO A 65 -3.51 -3.54 -3.32
CA PRO A 65 -4.46 -2.56 -2.83
C PRO A 65 -4.64 -1.36 -3.77
N GLU A 66 -3.64 -1.05 -4.61
CA GLU A 66 -3.66 0.15 -5.47
C GLU A 66 -4.29 -0.13 -6.85
N THR A 67 -4.01 -1.29 -7.43
CA THR A 67 -4.33 -1.63 -8.83
C THR A 67 -4.90 -3.04 -9.00
N MET A 68 -5.31 -3.70 -7.91
CA MET A 68 -5.65 -5.13 -7.91
C MET A 68 -4.51 -6.02 -8.42
N GLY A 69 -3.26 -5.54 -8.48
CA GLY A 69 -2.11 -6.29 -8.99
C GLY A 69 -1.71 -5.97 -10.43
N CYS A 70 -2.20 -4.87 -11.02
CA CYS A 70 -1.98 -4.52 -12.43
C CYS A 70 -0.87 -3.47 -12.62
N TRP A 71 -0.20 -3.48 -13.77
CA TRP A 71 0.81 -2.45 -14.08
C TRP A 71 0.25 -1.06 -14.41
N ALA A 72 -1.03 -0.95 -14.79
CA ALA A 72 -1.60 0.32 -15.26
C ALA A 72 -2.86 0.74 -14.50
N MET A 73 -3.94 -0.02 -14.66
CA MET A 73 -5.29 0.27 -14.13
C MET A 73 -5.61 1.77 -13.94
N PRO A 74 -5.71 2.55 -15.03
CA PRO A 74 -6.02 3.97 -14.95
C PRO A 74 -7.40 4.21 -14.35
N VAL A 75 -7.49 5.15 -13.41
CA VAL A 75 -8.73 5.58 -12.75
C VAL A 75 -8.91 7.08 -12.89
N GLY A 76 -10.17 7.52 -12.90
CA GLY A 76 -10.54 8.93 -13.07
C GLY A 76 -10.49 9.73 -11.76
N ASN A 77 -11.15 10.88 -11.76
CA ASN A 77 -11.05 11.91 -10.73
C ASN A 77 -11.99 11.73 -9.52
N PHE A 78 -12.07 10.53 -8.92
CA PHE A 78 -13.00 10.29 -7.79
C PHE A 78 -12.55 10.91 -6.45
N ASP A 79 -11.26 11.22 -6.31
CA ASP A 79 -10.62 11.76 -5.11
C ASP A 79 -9.94 13.13 -5.36
N SER A 80 -10.32 13.81 -6.45
CA SER A 80 -9.75 15.08 -6.89
C SER A 80 -8.27 15.01 -7.33
N GLN A 81 -7.73 13.83 -7.65
CA GLN A 81 -6.35 13.65 -8.13
C GLN A 81 -6.18 13.69 -9.66
N LEU A 82 -7.24 14.01 -10.40
CA LEU A 82 -7.37 14.05 -11.86
C LEU A 82 -7.32 12.67 -12.51
N VAL A 83 -6.16 12.02 -12.50
CA VAL A 83 -5.94 10.66 -13.00
C VAL A 83 -4.92 10.00 -12.11
N SER A 84 -5.21 8.79 -11.70
CA SER A 84 -4.27 7.90 -11.03
C SER A 84 -4.03 6.67 -11.90
N VAL A 85 -2.77 6.26 -12.05
CA VAL A 85 -2.36 5.19 -12.96
C VAL A 85 -1.01 4.60 -12.53
N GLY A 86 -0.75 3.38 -12.98
CA GLY A 86 0.46 2.63 -12.69
C GLY A 86 0.31 1.78 -11.45
N MET A 87 1.20 0.80 -11.27
CA MET A 87 1.13 -0.18 -10.17
C MET A 87 1.00 0.40 -8.75
N SER A 88 1.36 1.68 -8.55
CA SER A 88 1.23 2.39 -7.27
C SER A 88 0.29 3.61 -7.33
N GLN A 89 -0.59 3.70 -8.33
CA GLN A 89 -1.59 4.77 -8.50
C GLN A 89 -0.98 6.19 -8.44
N TRP A 90 0.14 6.40 -9.15
CA TRP A 90 0.71 7.73 -9.31
C TRP A 90 -0.27 8.64 -10.04
N ASN A 91 -0.35 9.88 -9.60
CA ASN A 91 -1.38 10.79 -10.06
C ASN A 91 -0.90 12.21 -10.35
N TYR A 92 -1.61 12.89 -11.25
CA TYR A 92 -1.31 14.28 -11.62
C TYR A 92 -1.57 15.26 -10.48
N GLY A 93 -2.64 15.06 -9.71
CA GLY A 93 -3.10 16.01 -8.69
C GLY A 93 -2.07 16.26 -7.58
N THR A 94 -1.32 15.24 -7.20
CA THR A 94 -0.25 15.33 -6.19
C THR A 94 1.13 15.58 -6.78
N GLY A 95 1.30 15.51 -8.11
CA GLY A 95 2.59 15.62 -8.77
C GLY A 95 3.39 14.31 -8.84
N SER A 96 2.82 13.18 -8.41
CA SER A 96 3.53 11.90 -8.31
C SER A 96 3.69 11.18 -9.65
N LEU A 97 2.86 11.49 -10.64
CA LEU A 97 2.89 10.88 -11.98
C LEU A 97 3.95 11.51 -12.89
N GLN A 98 4.20 12.81 -12.73
CA GLN A 98 5.05 13.62 -13.59
C GLN A 98 6.49 13.07 -13.67
N PRO A 99 7.15 12.66 -12.57
CA PRO A 99 8.48 12.06 -12.64
C PRO A 99 8.54 10.80 -13.52
N LEU A 100 7.51 9.95 -13.48
CA LEU A 100 7.45 8.74 -14.32
C LEU A 100 7.30 9.11 -15.80
N LEU A 101 6.44 10.08 -16.12
CA LEU A 101 6.27 10.54 -17.49
C LEU A 101 7.54 11.22 -18.03
N HIS A 102 8.25 11.98 -17.20
CA HIS A 102 9.56 12.53 -17.54
C HIS A 102 10.57 11.42 -17.85
N ALA A 103 10.71 10.44 -16.94
CA ALA A 103 11.64 9.33 -17.11
C ALA A 103 11.33 8.50 -18.37
N TRP A 104 10.04 8.21 -18.63
CA TRP A 104 9.62 7.48 -19.82
C TRP A 104 9.95 8.23 -21.10
N ARG A 105 9.64 9.53 -21.15
CA ARG A 105 9.98 10.40 -22.30
C ARG A 105 11.48 10.43 -22.55
N ASP A 106 12.26 10.59 -21.49
CA ASP A 106 13.71 10.83 -21.58
C ASP A 106 14.48 9.53 -21.86
N GLY A 107 13.96 8.38 -21.43
CA GLY A 107 14.51 7.04 -21.71
C GLY A 107 14.56 6.66 -23.20
N PHE A 108 13.83 7.36 -24.07
CA PHE A 108 13.96 7.16 -25.52
C PHE A 108 15.25 7.77 -26.10
N HIS A 109 15.96 8.63 -25.36
CA HIS A 109 17.18 9.37 -25.78
C HIS A 109 17.07 10.06 -27.16
N SER A 110 15.85 10.29 -27.65
CA SER A 110 15.58 10.87 -28.97
C SER A 110 14.13 11.32 -29.03
N ARG A 111 13.93 12.61 -29.31
CA ARG A 111 12.59 13.20 -29.48
C ARG A 111 11.80 12.53 -30.60
N ARG A 112 12.48 12.04 -31.65
CA ARG A 112 11.83 11.33 -32.77
C ARG A 112 11.31 9.96 -32.31
N ARG A 113 12.10 9.20 -31.55
CA ARG A 113 11.69 7.89 -31.02
C ARG A 113 10.54 8.02 -30.03
N PHE A 114 10.63 8.96 -29.09
CA PHE A 114 9.55 9.28 -28.16
C PHE A 114 8.25 9.62 -28.89
N ARG A 115 8.28 10.56 -29.85
CA ARG A 115 7.09 10.94 -30.62
C ARG A 115 6.47 9.79 -31.42
N ARG A 116 7.29 8.84 -31.88
CA ARG A 116 6.81 7.64 -32.59
C ARG A 116 6.09 6.71 -31.62
N ALA A 117 6.73 6.36 -30.51
CA ALA A 117 6.13 5.53 -29.48
C ALA A 117 4.84 6.16 -28.92
N LEU A 118 4.85 7.47 -28.67
CA LEU A 118 3.67 8.18 -28.19
C LEU A 118 2.51 8.14 -29.20
N ARG A 119 2.76 8.25 -30.50
CA ARG A 119 1.69 8.13 -31.52
C ARG A 119 1.16 6.70 -31.65
N GLU A 120 1.98 5.71 -31.37
CA GLU A 120 1.60 4.29 -31.42
C GLU A 120 0.74 3.92 -30.21
N LEU A 121 1.14 4.36 -29.02
CA LEU A 121 0.47 4.00 -27.76
C LEU A 121 -0.66 4.95 -27.37
N ALA A 122 -0.57 6.23 -27.76
CA ALA A 122 -1.46 7.30 -27.32
C ALA A 122 -1.69 8.38 -28.41
N PRO A 123 -2.34 8.01 -29.54
CA PRO A 123 -2.52 8.91 -30.69
C PRO A 123 -3.33 10.18 -30.41
N GLU A 124 -4.30 10.14 -29.50
CA GLU A 124 -5.26 11.21 -29.23
C GLU A 124 -4.86 12.06 -28.02
N TYR A 125 -4.72 11.44 -26.85
CA TYR A 125 -4.44 12.13 -25.58
C TYR A 125 -2.96 12.18 -25.23
N GLY A 126 -2.09 11.41 -25.89
CA GLY A 126 -0.66 11.40 -25.59
C GLY A 126 -0.02 12.81 -25.61
N ARG A 127 -0.44 13.69 -26.52
CA ARG A 127 0.04 15.09 -26.55
C ARG A 127 -0.39 15.91 -25.33
N LEU A 128 -1.57 15.64 -24.79
CA LEU A 128 -2.07 16.26 -23.57
C LEU A 128 -1.27 15.73 -22.37
N PHE A 129 -1.18 14.41 -22.20
CA PHE A 129 -0.51 13.78 -21.06
C PHE A 129 0.96 14.22 -20.90
N PHE A 130 1.65 14.42 -22.02
CA PHE A 130 3.05 14.89 -22.06
C PHE A 130 3.19 16.38 -22.41
N SER A 131 2.10 17.15 -22.32
CA SER A 131 2.16 18.60 -22.47
C SER A 131 2.98 19.22 -21.34
N ARG A 132 3.59 20.39 -21.60
CA ARG A 132 4.28 21.16 -20.55
C ARG A 132 3.38 21.39 -19.34
N ASP A 133 2.12 21.72 -19.58
CA ASP A 133 1.15 22.05 -18.55
C ASP A 133 0.79 20.85 -17.66
N CYS A 134 0.82 19.63 -18.20
CA CYS A 134 0.61 18.39 -17.43
C CYS A 134 1.87 17.87 -16.74
N LEU A 135 3.05 18.19 -17.27
CA LEU A 135 4.32 17.80 -16.67
C LEU A 135 4.78 18.75 -15.56
N ASP A 136 4.16 19.92 -15.43
CA ASP A 136 4.40 20.82 -14.29
C ASP A 136 3.79 20.27 -12.99
N THR A 137 4.37 20.68 -11.85
CA THR A 137 3.88 20.36 -10.50
C THR A 137 3.76 21.65 -9.68
N PRO A 138 2.54 22.09 -9.31
CA PRO A 138 1.24 21.51 -9.68
C PRO A 138 0.94 21.63 -11.18
N VAL A 139 0.03 20.79 -11.69
CA VAL A 139 -0.44 20.91 -13.08
C VAL A 139 -1.14 22.24 -13.32
N ARG A 140 -1.00 22.80 -14.53
CA ARG A 140 -1.65 24.06 -14.90
C ARG A 140 -3.10 23.86 -15.32
N ASP A 141 -3.89 24.93 -15.28
CA ASP A 141 -5.33 24.91 -15.58
C ASP A 141 -5.67 24.33 -16.94
N ARG A 142 -4.83 24.57 -17.97
CA ARG A 142 -5.04 23.99 -19.30
C ARG A 142 -4.93 22.47 -19.28
N CYS A 143 -3.98 21.91 -18.54
CA CYS A 143 -3.90 20.46 -18.35
C CYS A 143 -5.12 19.95 -17.60
N ARG A 144 -5.45 20.59 -16.46
CA ARG A 144 -6.62 20.23 -15.65
C ARG A 144 -7.89 20.18 -16.48
N ALA A 145 -8.18 21.24 -17.24
CA ALA A 145 -9.34 21.31 -18.13
C ALA A 145 -9.32 20.23 -19.21
N GLY A 146 -8.17 19.99 -19.83
CA GLY A 146 -8.01 18.95 -20.85
C GLY A 146 -8.25 17.54 -20.30
N ILE A 147 -7.70 17.23 -19.11
CA ILE A 147 -7.91 15.93 -18.45
C ILE A 147 -9.37 15.79 -18.04
N LEU A 148 -9.98 16.81 -17.44
CA LEU A 148 -11.40 16.76 -17.06
C LEU A 148 -12.32 16.61 -18.29
N ALA A 149 -11.97 17.19 -19.43
CA ALA A 149 -12.70 16.97 -20.68
C ALA A 149 -12.56 15.53 -21.22
N ALA A 150 -11.53 14.79 -20.80
CA ALA A 150 -11.37 13.37 -21.09
C ALA A 150 -12.17 12.45 -20.15
N HIS A 151 -12.94 13.02 -19.21
CA HIS A 151 -13.81 12.25 -18.32
C HIS A 151 -15.24 12.14 -18.87
N GLY A 152 -15.87 11.01 -18.61
CA GLY A 152 -17.31 10.81 -18.79
C GLY A 152 -18.12 11.50 -17.69
N GLN A 153 -19.44 11.49 -17.85
CA GLN A 153 -20.38 12.08 -16.88
C GLN A 153 -20.33 11.39 -15.50
N ASP A 154 -19.84 10.15 -15.43
CA ASP A 154 -19.67 9.39 -14.19
C ASP A 154 -18.33 9.67 -13.48
N GLY A 155 -17.57 10.66 -13.95
CA GLY A 155 -16.27 11.03 -13.37
C GLY A 155 -15.16 10.00 -13.62
N LYS A 156 -15.38 9.03 -14.52
CA LYS A 156 -14.34 8.11 -14.98
C LYS A 156 -13.70 8.62 -16.26
N LEU A 157 -12.48 8.15 -16.54
CA LEU A 157 -11.84 8.38 -17.83
C LEU A 157 -12.68 7.77 -18.96
N ASN A 158 -12.80 8.50 -20.06
CA ASN A 158 -13.39 7.95 -21.26
C ASN A 158 -12.56 6.76 -21.79
N PRO A 159 -13.15 5.88 -22.61
CA PRO A 159 -12.48 4.64 -23.03
C PRO A 159 -11.16 4.88 -23.79
N ILE A 160 -11.05 5.97 -24.54
CA ILE A 160 -9.85 6.29 -25.33
C ILE A 160 -8.71 6.68 -24.40
N ALA A 161 -8.91 7.68 -23.54
CA ALA A 161 -7.90 8.13 -22.58
C ALA A 161 -7.45 6.98 -21.65
N ARG A 162 -8.41 6.15 -21.20
CA ARG A 162 -8.11 4.94 -20.42
C ARG A 162 -7.26 3.94 -21.22
N GLY A 163 -7.61 3.66 -22.47
CA GLY A 163 -6.89 2.73 -23.33
C GLY A 163 -5.46 3.20 -23.60
N GLU A 164 -5.26 4.48 -23.89
CA GLU A 164 -3.95 5.06 -24.16
C GLU A 164 -3.03 5.07 -22.93
N LEU A 165 -3.57 5.44 -21.77
CA LEU A 165 -2.82 5.34 -20.51
C LEU A 165 -2.46 3.89 -20.19
N THR A 166 -3.37 2.94 -20.44
CA THR A 166 -3.07 1.51 -20.30
C THR A 166 -1.94 1.09 -21.23
N GLY A 167 -2.00 1.46 -22.52
CA GLY A 167 -0.95 1.15 -23.49
C GLY A 167 0.41 1.74 -23.12
N ILE A 168 0.45 2.98 -22.62
CA ILE A 168 1.69 3.57 -22.10
C ILE A 168 2.20 2.78 -20.90
N PHE A 169 1.36 2.54 -19.89
CA PHE A 169 1.75 1.93 -18.61
C PHE A 169 2.02 0.44 -18.64
N GLU A 170 1.54 -0.26 -19.67
CA GLU A 170 1.86 -1.67 -19.90
C GLU A 170 2.98 -1.87 -20.93
N SER A 171 3.54 -0.79 -21.51
CA SER A 171 4.71 -0.86 -22.39
C SER A 171 5.97 -1.24 -21.61
N ASP A 172 6.85 -2.07 -22.18
CA ASP A 172 8.09 -2.51 -21.49
C ASP A 172 8.98 -1.33 -21.05
N ALA A 173 9.00 -0.24 -21.81
CA ALA A 173 9.70 0.98 -21.43
C ALA A 173 9.12 1.65 -20.18
N MET A 174 7.79 1.66 -20.01
CA MET A 174 7.17 2.19 -18.78
C MET A 174 7.25 1.19 -17.63
N LEU A 175 7.25 -0.11 -17.91
CA LEU A 175 7.52 -1.11 -16.87
C LEU A 175 8.90 -0.93 -16.25
N GLN A 176 9.92 -0.67 -17.06
CA GLN A 176 11.25 -0.33 -16.58
C GLN A 176 11.22 0.91 -15.68
N VAL A 177 10.55 1.99 -16.10
CA VAL A 177 10.43 3.23 -15.30
C VAL A 177 9.72 2.99 -13.96
N GLN A 178 8.61 2.24 -13.96
CA GLN A 178 7.89 1.89 -12.73
C GLN A 178 8.74 1.04 -11.79
N ALA A 179 9.52 0.10 -12.34
CA ALA A 179 10.45 -0.71 -11.58
C ALA A 179 11.59 0.13 -10.98
N ASP A 180 12.19 1.03 -11.76
CA ASP A 180 13.26 1.92 -11.29
C ASP A 180 12.77 2.85 -10.16
N ALA A 181 11.57 3.41 -10.31
CA ALA A 181 10.95 4.23 -9.27
C ALA A 181 10.72 3.44 -7.98
N TYR A 182 10.30 2.18 -8.08
CA TYR A 182 10.11 1.31 -6.92
C TYR A 182 11.43 0.86 -6.30
N VAL A 183 12.44 0.53 -7.11
CA VAL A 183 13.79 0.22 -6.62
C VAL A 183 14.37 1.41 -5.86
N ALA A 184 14.17 2.64 -6.34
CA ALA A 184 14.58 3.84 -5.62
C ALA A 184 13.88 3.94 -4.24
N LEU A 185 12.56 3.71 -4.19
CA LEU A 185 11.81 3.61 -2.93
C LEU A 185 12.39 2.54 -1.99
N LEU A 186 12.73 1.36 -2.51
CA LEU A 186 13.32 0.28 -1.71
C LEU A 186 14.71 0.64 -1.16
N LEU A 187 15.51 1.42 -1.90
CA LEU A 187 16.79 1.93 -1.41
C LEU A 187 16.60 2.94 -0.27
N GLU A 188 15.56 3.77 -0.33
CA GLU A 188 15.17 4.63 0.79
C GLU A 188 14.71 3.81 2.00
N VAL A 189 13.89 2.78 1.77
CA VAL A 189 13.47 1.81 2.80
C VAL A 189 14.70 1.18 3.46
N ARG A 190 15.69 0.72 2.68
CA ARG A 190 16.95 0.18 3.21
C ARG A 190 17.64 1.19 4.11
N GLY A 191 17.78 2.44 3.66
CA GLY A 191 18.41 3.50 4.47
C GLY A 191 17.69 3.71 5.81
N GLU A 192 16.35 3.76 5.79
CA GLU A 192 15.55 3.94 7.01
C GLU A 192 15.60 2.72 7.94
N LEU A 193 15.64 1.50 7.39
CA LEU A 193 15.78 0.27 8.17
C LEU A 193 17.13 0.21 8.89
N LEU A 194 18.23 0.50 8.17
CA LEU A 194 19.57 0.52 8.75
C LEU A 194 19.73 1.66 9.77
N ARG A 195 19.02 2.79 9.59
CA ARG A 195 18.95 3.86 10.59
C ARG A 195 18.24 3.40 11.87
N LEU A 196 17.10 2.72 11.75
CA LEU A 196 16.33 2.29 12.92
C LEU A 196 16.94 1.09 13.64
N TRP A 197 17.67 0.23 12.94
CA TRP A 197 18.19 -1.04 13.46
C TRP A 197 19.65 -1.26 13.03
N PRO A 198 20.59 -0.39 13.45
CA PRO A 198 21.98 -0.45 12.99
C PRO A 198 22.70 -1.75 13.39
N ASP A 199 22.36 -2.29 14.56
CA ASP A 199 23.07 -3.44 15.16
C ASP A 199 22.19 -4.70 15.27
N THR A 200 21.04 -4.73 14.59
CA THR A 200 20.13 -5.88 14.66
C THR A 200 19.76 -6.40 13.26
N PRO A 201 19.51 -7.71 13.10
CA PRO A 201 19.09 -8.25 11.82
C PRO A 201 17.84 -7.56 11.26
N ILE A 202 17.87 -7.30 9.95
CA ILE A 202 16.72 -6.79 9.20
C ILE A 202 15.92 -7.99 8.70
N THR A 203 14.82 -8.28 9.38
CA THR A 203 13.90 -9.36 8.99
C THR A 203 12.95 -8.92 7.88
N MET A 204 12.40 -9.90 7.14
CA MET A 204 11.39 -9.58 6.13
C MET A 204 10.12 -8.94 6.70
N ARG A 205 9.82 -9.16 7.99
CA ARG A 205 8.73 -8.47 8.69
C ARG A 205 9.02 -6.98 8.79
N LYS A 206 10.23 -6.59 9.22
CA LYS A 206 10.68 -5.18 9.24
C LYS A 206 10.64 -4.57 7.85
N VAL A 207 11.11 -5.28 6.83
CA VAL A 207 11.10 -4.80 5.43
C VAL A 207 9.68 -4.54 4.95
N ARG A 208 8.76 -5.50 5.07
CA ARG A 208 7.36 -5.32 4.64
C ARG A 208 6.66 -4.19 5.39
N TRP A 209 6.90 -4.09 6.70
CA TRP A 209 6.38 -2.99 7.52
C TRP A 209 6.91 -1.63 7.06
N ALA A 210 8.21 -1.53 6.75
CA ALA A 210 8.83 -0.29 6.31
C ALA A 210 8.36 0.12 4.91
N ILE A 211 8.18 -0.83 3.99
CA ILE A 211 7.61 -0.57 2.65
C ILE A 211 6.21 0.02 2.78
N ASP A 212 5.29 -0.65 3.50
CA ASP A 212 3.92 -0.12 3.68
C ASP A 212 3.95 1.25 4.37
N THR A 213 4.84 1.45 5.34
CA THR A 213 5.02 2.74 6.02
C THR A 213 5.49 3.84 5.08
N ARG A 214 6.48 3.59 4.22
CA ARG A 214 6.96 4.57 3.24
C ARG A 214 5.92 4.88 2.17
N VAL A 215 5.27 3.86 1.62
CA VAL A 215 4.24 4.04 0.59
C VAL A 215 3.08 4.90 1.13
N GLN A 216 2.60 4.61 2.34
CA GLN A 216 1.38 5.24 2.85
C GLN A 216 1.64 6.53 3.65
N GLN A 217 2.81 6.67 4.30
CA GLN A 217 3.09 7.78 5.21
C GLN A 217 4.40 8.52 4.93
N LYS A 218 5.03 8.23 3.78
CA LYS A 218 6.26 8.84 3.28
C LYS A 218 7.51 8.64 4.11
N THR A 219 7.46 8.52 5.44
CA THR A 219 8.65 8.37 6.29
C THR A 219 8.38 7.47 7.49
N LEU A 220 9.43 6.78 7.93
CA LEU A 220 9.44 6.04 9.19
C LEU A 220 9.57 7.01 10.39
N PRO A 221 9.33 6.55 11.64
CA PRO A 221 9.57 7.35 12.84
C PRO A 221 10.95 8.02 12.88
N GLY A 222 10.99 9.26 13.39
CA GLY A 222 12.23 9.99 13.62
C GLY A 222 13.01 9.47 14.83
N ASP A 223 14.33 9.71 14.84
CA ASP A 223 15.26 9.10 15.81
C ASP A 223 14.91 9.42 17.27
N GLU A 224 14.54 10.67 17.57
CA GLU A 224 14.22 11.07 18.94
C GLU A 224 12.98 10.32 19.48
N ASP A 225 11.93 10.22 18.68
CA ASP A 225 10.71 9.52 19.05
C ASP A 225 10.94 8.03 19.24
N VAL A 226 11.78 7.42 18.40
CA VAL A 226 12.15 6.00 18.49
C VAL A 226 12.99 5.75 19.73
N ALA A 227 14.00 6.58 19.99
CA ALA A 227 14.84 6.48 21.17
C ALA A 227 14.00 6.65 22.45
N ARG A 228 13.09 7.62 22.46
CA ARG A 228 12.13 7.84 23.57
C ARG A 228 11.22 6.62 23.76
N LEU A 229 10.71 6.04 22.68
CA LEU A 229 9.88 4.84 22.75
C LEU A 229 10.67 3.66 23.31
N ARG A 230 11.85 3.37 22.77
CA ARG A 230 12.70 2.24 23.19
C ARG A 230 13.10 2.31 24.65
N ARG A 231 13.42 3.51 25.18
CA ARG A 231 13.65 3.70 26.63
C ARG A 231 12.44 3.30 27.46
N LYS A 232 11.23 3.64 27.02
CA LYS A 232 9.98 3.25 27.71
C LYS A 232 9.71 1.75 27.60
N LEU A 233 9.99 1.14 26.45
CA LEU A 233 9.82 -0.31 26.27
C LEU A 233 10.84 -1.10 27.12
N ALA A 234 12.09 -0.65 27.19
CA ALA A 234 13.12 -1.30 28.01
C ALA A 234 12.83 -1.22 29.52
N ALA A 235 12.16 -0.16 29.97
CA ALA A 235 11.74 0.00 31.36
C ALA A 235 10.42 -0.70 31.71
N LEU A 236 9.73 -1.29 30.71
CA LEU A 236 8.41 -1.89 30.91
C LEU A 236 8.55 -3.32 31.46
N PRO A 237 7.95 -3.64 32.62
CA PRO A 237 7.92 -5.01 33.12
C PRO A 237 7.25 -5.96 32.13
N SER A 238 7.79 -7.17 31.97
CA SER A 238 7.26 -8.16 31.02
C SER A 238 5.78 -8.49 31.26
N GLY A 239 5.36 -8.56 32.52
CA GLY A 239 3.96 -8.77 32.92
C GLY A 239 2.99 -7.66 32.50
N GLU A 240 3.48 -6.46 32.17
CA GLU A 240 2.63 -5.36 31.70
C GLU A 240 2.44 -5.34 30.18
N ARG A 241 3.24 -6.10 29.41
CA ARG A 241 3.26 -6.03 27.94
C ARG A 241 1.89 -6.29 27.32
N ALA A 242 1.19 -7.33 27.79
CA ALA A 242 -0.14 -7.67 27.31
C ALA A 242 -1.16 -6.54 27.53
N ALA A 243 -1.11 -5.89 28.70
CA ALA A 243 -1.99 -4.75 29.00
C ALA A 243 -1.72 -3.55 28.08
N ARG A 244 -0.45 -3.26 27.76
CA ARG A 244 -0.09 -2.18 26.81
C ARG A 244 -0.59 -2.46 25.39
N LEU A 245 -0.48 -3.70 24.93
CA LEU A 245 -1.01 -4.12 23.63
C LEU A 245 -2.54 -4.02 23.58
N LYS A 246 -3.23 -4.47 24.63
CA LYS A 246 -4.70 -4.33 24.74
C LYS A 246 -5.15 -2.87 24.73
N ALA A 247 -4.40 -1.97 25.38
CA ALA A 247 -4.70 -0.54 25.33
C ALA A 247 -4.59 0.04 23.91
N MET A 248 -3.57 -0.36 23.15
CA MET A 248 -3.46 0.00 21.74
C MET A 248 -4.62 -0.56 20.90
N LEU A 249 -5.05 -1.78 21.21
CA LEU A 249 -6.16 -2.41 20.51
C LEU A 249 -7.49 -1.71 20.80
N ALA A 250 -7.71 -1.28 22.05
CA ALA A 250 -8.87 -0.48 22.43
C ALA A 250 -8.89 0.87 21.71
N TRP A 251 -7.72 1.53 21.54
CA TRP A 251 -7.61 2.74 20.72
C TRP A 251 -8.01 2.47 19.27
N TYR A 252 -7.49 1.39 18.66
CA TYR A 252 -7.83 1.02 17.29
C TYR A 252 -9.33 0.72 17.12
N GLN A 253 -9.91 -0.01 18.07
CA GLN A 253 -11.33 -0.33 18.07
C GLN A 253 -12.18 0.95 18.17
N GLY A 254 -11.89 1.80 19.17
CA GLY A 254 -12.65 3.04 19.37
C GLY A 254 -12.58 3.99 18.19
N LEU A 255 -11.43 4.08 17.50
CA LEU A 255 -11.36 4.80 16.23
C LEU A 255 -12.21 4.12 15.16
N SER A 256 -12.07 2.81 14.96
CA SER A 256 -12.77 2.08 13.90
C SER A 256 -14.31 2.13 14.01
N GLU A 257 -14.83 2.36 15.21
CA GLU A 257 -16.26 2.54 15.49
C GLU A 257 -16.74 3.99 15.27
N ALA A 258 -15.83 4.95 15.10
CA ALA A 258 -16.17 6.33 14.82
C ALA A 258 -16.72 6.51 13.39
N VAL A 259 -17.65 7.45 13.23
CA VAL A 259 -18.36 7.68 11.95
C VAL A 259 -17.42 8.11 10.82
N ASP A 260 -16.41 8.92 11.12
CA ASP A 260 -15.46 9.47 10.15
C ASP A 260 -14.16 8.66 10.11
N GLN A 261 -14.29 7.36 9.86
CA GLN A 261 -13.17 6.46 9.54
C GLN A 261 -13.51 5.59 8.32
N ASP A 262 -12.54 5.52 7.41
CA ASP A 262 -12.70 4.79 6.15
C ASP A 262 -11.86 3.52 6.10
N GLY A 263 -12.31 2.56 5.30
CA GLY A 263 -11.55 1.37 4.92
C GLY A 263 -11.38 0.31 6.01
N VAL A 264 -11.99 0.47 7.19
CA VAL A 264 -11.85 -0.49 8.32
C VAL A 264 -13.14 -1.20 8.72
N SER A 265 -14.31 -0.73 8.27
CA SER A 265 -15.62 -1.22 8.75
C SER A 265 -15.86 -2.72 8.56
N ARG A 266 -15.26 -3.32 7.52
CA ARG A 266 -15.37 -4.77 7.23
C ARG A 266 -14.37 -5.62 8.01
N ASP A 267 -13.36 -4.99 8.62
CA ASP A 267 -12.14 -5.66 9.06
C ASP A 267 -11.96 -5.60 10.59
N TYR A 268 -12.34 -4.50 11.23
CA TYR A 268 -11.90 -4.19 12.59
C TYR A 268 -12.38 -5.21 13.63
N ALA A 269 -13.63 -5.66 13.57
CA ALA A 269 -14.16 -6.63 14.53
C ALA A 269 -13.39 -7.96 14.50
N TRP A 270 -13.02 -8.42 13.31
CA TRP A 270 -12.18 -9.61 13.13
C TRP A 270 -10.78 -9.38 13.70
N ASN A 271 -10.16 -8.26 13.36
CA ASN A 271 -8.83 -7.89 13.85
C ASN A 271 -8.77 -7.84 15.37
N VAL A 272 -9.75 -7.17 16.01
CA VAL A 272 -9.83 -7.09 17.47
C VAL A 272 -9.93 -8.47 18.09
N ALA A 273 -10.79 -9.36 17.56
CA ALA A 273 -10.92 -10.72 18.07
C ALA A 273 -9.61 -11.53 17.92
N GLN A 274 -9.02 -11.54 16.73
CA GLN A 274 -7.81 -12.34 16.46
C GLN A 274 -6.59 -11.81 17.23
N TRP A 275 -6.38 -10.50 17.26
CA TRP A 275 -5.23 -9.91 17.95
C TRP A 275 -5.37 -9.99 19.47
N THR A 276 -6.58 -9.87 20.02
CA THR A 276 -6.83 -10.14 21.45
C THR A 276 -6.44 -11.58 21.80
N CYS A 277 -6.89 -12.56 21.00
CA CYS A 277 -6.53 -13.95 21.19
C CYS A 277 -5.01 -14.18 21.16
N MET A 278 -4.29 -13.55 20.22
CA MET A 278 -2.83 -13.65 20.16
C MET A 278 -2.15 -13.05 21.39
N ILE A 279 -2.65 -11.92 21.89
CA ILE A 279 -2.14 -11.28 23.13
C ILE A 279 -2.36 -12.20 24.33
N ASP A 280 -3.57 -12.75 24.47
CA ASP A 280 -3.96 -13.61 25.60
C ASP A 280 -3.20 -14.93 25.60
N ALA A 281 -2.91 -15.47 24.42
CA ALA A 281 -2.12 -16.69 24.25
C ALA A 281 -0.60 -16.44 24.32
N GLY A 282 -0.13 -15.21 24.56
CA GLY A 282 1.30 -14.88 24.65
C GLY A 282 2.07 -15.08 23.34
N ARG A 283 1.40 -14.94 22.19
CA ARG A 283 1.93 -15.28 20.85
C ARG A 283 2.57 -14.10 20.12
N ILE A 284 2.94 -13.04 20.85
CA ILE A 284 3.56 -11.84 20.29
C ILE A 284 5.02 -11.80 20.70
N ASP A 285 5.91 -11.94 19.72
CA ASP A 285 7.36 -11.88 19.93
C ASP A 285 7.87 -10.43 20.18
N ASP A 286 9.15 -10.30 20.51
CA ASP A 286 9.77 -8.99 20.82
C ASP A 286 9.79 -8.03 19.63
N GLU A 287 10.02 -8.55 18.43
CA GLU A 287 10.01 -7.73 17.21
C GLU A 287 8.60 -7.25 16.90
N GLN A 288 7.59 -8.13 17.03
CA GLN A 288 6.19 -7.78 16.85
C GLN A 288 5.76 -6.73 17.88
N PHE A 289 6.17 -6.89 19.13
CA PHE A 289 5.90 -5.93 20.18
C PHE A 289 6.49 -4.55 19.87
N GLU A 290 7.76 -4.45 19.47
CA GLU A 290 8.39 -3.19 19.08
C GLU A 290 7.71 -2.56 17.86
N LEU A 291 7.51 -3.35 16.79
CA LEU A 291 6.91 -2.87 15.54
C LEU A 291 5.47 -2.39 15.71
N LEU A 292 4.68 -3.02 16.58
CA LEU A 292 3.33 -2.54 16.91
C LEU A 292 3.40 -1.14 17.55
N HIS A 293 4.34 -0.91 18.48
CA HIS A 293 4.49 0.41 19.10
C HIS A 293 5.01 1.47 18.12
N LEU A 294 5.93 1.11 17.22
CA LEU A 294 6.39 2.01 16.14
C LEU A 294 5.25 2.33 15.17
N THR A 295 4.41 1.34 14.85
CA THR A 295 3.20 1.52 14.04
C THR A 295 2.23 2.47 14.73
N PHE A 296 1.93 2.25 16.01
CA PHE A 296 1.06 3.13 16.78
C PHE A 296 1.59 4.58 16.82
N LEU A 297 2.90 4.76 17.02
CA LEU A 297 3.55 6.06 17.01
C LEU A 297 3.34 6.82 15.69
N ARG A 298 3.38 6.15 14.54
CA ARG A 298 3.10 6.76 13.23
C ARG A 298 1.63 6.92 12.94
N SER A 299 0.80 5.92 13.26
CA SER A 299 -0.63 5.98 12.95
C SER A 299 -1.32 7.09 13.73
N ARG A 300 -0.99 7.29 15.02
CA ARG A 300 -1.60 8.35 15.83
C ARG A 300 -1.21 9.78 15.39
N THR A 301 -0.18 9.91 14.56
CA THR A 301 0.28 11.19 13.99
C THR A 301 -0.04 11.30 12.49
N ALA A 302 -0.80 10.36 11.93
CA ALA A 302 -1.24 10.47 10.54
C ALA A 302 -2.24 11.63 10.44
N THR A 303 -1.83 12.71 9.76
CA THR A 303 -2.57 13.98 9.64
C THR A 303 -3.43 14.08 8.39
N GLY A 304 -3.30 13.14 7.44
CA GLY A 304 -4.08 13.14 6.20
C GLY A 304 -5.58 13.07 6.47
N ASN A 305 -6.34 14.03 5.92
CA ASN A 305 -7.79 14.17 6.10
C ASN A 305 -8.22 14.14 7.58
N MET A 306 -7.54 14.92 8.43
CA MET A 306 -7.87 15.05 9.87
C MET A 306 -7.91 13.73 10.65
N GLY A 307 -7.12 12.74 10.22
CA GLY A 307 -7.02 11.45 10.90
C GLY A 307 -8.04 10.39 10.44
N ARG A 308 -8.80 10.65 9.37
CA ARG A 308 -9.76 9.69 8.76
C ARG A 308 -9.18 8.31 8.43
N TRP A 309 -7.85 8.23 8.26
CA TRP A 309 -7.14 7.02 7.82
C TRP A 309 -6.31 6.35 8.92
N GLN A 310 -6.37 6.83 10.17
CA GLN A 310 -5.49 6.35 11.25
C GLN A 310 -5.71 4.86 11.56
N ALA A 311 -6.97 4.43 11.67
CA ALA A 311 -7.31 3.04 11.94
C ALA A 311 -6.87 2.12 10.80
N LEU A 312 -7.12 2.50 9.55
CA LEU A 312 -6.71 1.73 8.36
C LEU A 312 -5.18 1.59 8.28
N THR A 313 -4.48 2.70 8.50
CA THR A 313 -3.01 2.74 8.50
C THR A 313 -2.43 1.80 9.56
N PHE A 314 -3.01 1.81 10.77
CA PHE A 314 -2.64 0.89 11.83
C PHE A 314 -2.91 -0.57 11.43
N SER A 315 -4.12 -0.89 10.96
CA SER A 315 -4.51 -2.29 10.70
C SER A 315 -3.69 -2.94 9.58
N ARG A 316 -3.34 -2.19 8.53
CA ARG A 316 -2.45 -2.64 7.45
C ARG A 316 -1.11 -3.15 7.98
N ARG A 317 -0.46 -2.34 8.81
CA ARG A 317 0.85 -2.65 9.38
C ARG A 317 0.75 -3.71 10.48
N ALA A 318 -0.26 -3.64 11.32
CA ALA A 318 -0.49 -4.65 12.36
C ALA A 318 -0.71 -6.04 11.74
N LYS A 319 -1.45 -6.15 10.63
CA LYS A 319 -1.59 -7.39 9.86
C LYS A 319 -0.24 -7.91 9.35
N ILE A 320 0.60 -7.04 8.79
CA ILE A 320 1.97 -7.40 8.34
C ILE A 320 2.82 -7.92 9.50
N ILE A 321 2.77 -7.22 10.65
CA ILE A 321 3.57 -7.54 11.83
C ILE A 321 3.14 -8.87 12.45
N LEU A 322 1.83 -9.05 12.63
CA LEU A 322 1.26 -10.21 13.32
C LEU A 322 1.15 -11.43 12.42
N GLY A 323 1.18 -11.26 11.09
CA GLY A 323 0.88 -12.33 10.12
C GLY A 323 -0.57 -12.81 10.19
N VAL A 324 -1.40 -12.15 11.00
CA VAL A 324 -2.81 -12.44 11.21
C VAL A 324 -3.58 -11.13 11.12
N GLY A 325 -4.68 -11.10 10.38
CA GLY A 325 -5.56 -9.93 10.31
C GLY A 325 -6.31 -9.80 8.99
N SER A 326 -7.19 -8.81 8.93
CA SER A 326 -8.07 -8.45 7.83
C SER A 326 -7.80 -7.01 7.40
N VAL A 327 -7.66 -6.80 6.09
CA VAL A 327 -7.55 -5.48 5.47
C VAL A 327 -8.31 -5.53 4.16
N SER A 328 -9.23 -4.58 3.93
CA SER A 328 -10.05 -4.51 2.72
C SER A 328 -10.86 -5.81 2.48
N GLY A 329 -11.26 -6.49 3.56
CA GLY A 329 -11.97 -7.77 3.52
C GLY A 329 -11.10 -9.01 3.30
N VAL A 330 -9.79 -8.85 3.10
CA VAL A 330 -8.86 -9.97 2.90
C VAL A 330 -8.25 -10.39 4.24
N ARG A 331 -8.58 -11.60 4.67
CA ARG A 331 -8.10 -12.21 5.92
C ARG A 331 -6.89 -13.09 5.67
N ASP A 332 -5.84 -12.89 6.47
CA ASP A 332 -4.66 -13.75 6.51
C ASP A 332 -4.56 -14.37 7.90
N GLY A 333 -4.28 -15.67 7.94
CA GLY A 333 -4.04 -16.43 9.16
C GLY A 333 -5.21 -16.45 10.16
N SER A 334 -4.96 -17.13 11.27
CA SER A 334 -5.84 -17.10 12.44
C SER A 334 -5.03 -17.33 13.71
N CYS A 335 -5.57 -16.88 14.84
CA CYS A 335 -4.99 -17.14 16.15
C CYS A 335 -4.92 -18.65 16.48
N LEU A 336 -5.79 -19.46 15.87
CA LEU A 336 -5.92 -20.89 16.17
C LEU A 336 -5.06 -21.79 15.24
N GLU A 337 -4.74 -21.36 14.01
CA GLU A 337 -4.04 -22.20 13.01
C GLU A 337 -2.52 -22.16 13.07
N ALA A 338 -1.91 -21.25 13.83
CA ALA A 338 -0.45 -21.10 13.85
C ALA A 338 0.30 -22.21 14.64
N GLN A 339 -0.28 -23.41 14.70
CA GLN A 339 0.32 -24.63 15.23
C GLN A 339 1.20 -25.37 14.20
N GLN A 340 1.22 -24.95 12.93
CA GLN A 340 2.12 -25.57 11.95
C GLN A 340 3.43 -24.78 11.84
N PRO A 341 4.59 -25.38 12.18
CA PRO A 341 5.86 -24.80 11.82
C PRO A 341 5.96 -24.73 10.28
N PRO A 342 6.70 -23.75 9.72
CA PRO A 342 6.93 -23.72 8.29
C PRO A 342 7.65 -25.01 7.84
N PRO A 343 7.44 -25.46 6.59
CA PRO A 343 8.21 -26.57 6.02
C PRO A 343 9.71 -26.27 5.95
#